data_AF-A0A645J1Y7-F1
#
_entry.id   AF-A0A645J1Y7-F1
#
_cell.length_a   1.000
_cell.length_b   1.000
_cell.length_c   1.000
_cell.angle_alpha   90.00
_cell.angle_beta   90.00
_cell.angle_gamma   90.00
#
_symmetry.space_group_name_H-M   'P 1'
#
loop_
_entity.id
_entity.type
_entity.pdbx_description
1 polymer ?
#
loop_
_entity_poly.entity_id
_entity_poly.type
_entity_poly.pdbx_seq_one_letter_code
_entity_poly.pdbx_strand_id
1 'polypeptide(L)'
;MVTHIWDAEAYQDMMGQKKENVFIRLTAENNTPELFNKMYRVLNHQRGEHPVILYNEATKQTMRLTAENWVTISAELLESLKSIFGNGNVAVK
;
A
#
# COMPACT_ATOMS: atom_id res chain seq x y z
N MET A 1 13.43 14.41 -8.45
CA MET A 1 12.21 13.58 -8.51
C MET A 1 12.65 12.21 -9.02
N VAL A 2 12.71 11.18 -8.17
CA VAL A 2 13.20 9.85 -8.55
C VAL A 2 12.12 8.82 -8.22
N THR A 3 11.37 8.40 -9.23
CA THR A 3 10.48 7.23 -9.13
C THR A 3 11.38 6.02 -9.36
N HIS A 4 11.92 5.45 -8.28
CA HIS A 4 12.77 4.27 -8.39
C HIS A 4 11.86 3.08 -8.72
N ILE A 5 11.85 2.68 -9.99
CA ILE A 5 11.22 1.44 -10.46
C ILE A 5 12.25 0.34 -10.19
N TRP A 6 11.96 -0.53 -9.23
CA TRP A 6 12.87 -1.61 -8.85
C TRP A 6 12.60 -2.85 -9.71
N ASP A 7 13.67 -3.56 -10.08
CA ASP A 7 13.60 -4.85 -10.77
C ASP A 7 13.31 -5.99 -9.79
N ALA A 8 12.71 -7.09 -10.27
CA ALA A 8 12.18 -8.18 -9.44
C ALA A 8 13.23 -8.83 -8.51
N GLU A 9 14.50 -8.85 -8.91
CA GLU A 9 15.61 -9.38 -8.12
C GLU A 9 16.01 -8.46 -6.96
N ALA A 10 15.95 -7.14 -7.12
CA ALA A 10 16.25 -6.19 -6.06
C ALA A 10 15.19 -6.19 -4.95
N TYR A 11 13.95 -6.60 -5.26
CA TYR A 11 12.93 -6.87 -4.25
C TYR A 11 13.25 -8.10 -3.38
N GLN A 12 13.93 -9.11 -3.94
CA GLN A 12 14.26 -10.34 -3.21
C GLN A 12 15.38 -10.13 -2.19
N ASP A 13 16.35 -9.27 -2.48
CA ASP A 13 17.48 -9.02 -1.57
C ASP A 13 17.05 -8.16 -0.35
N MET A 14 16.11 -7.21 -0.54
CA MET A 14 15.49 -6.50 0.59
C MET A 14 14.60 -7.39 1.49
N MET A 15 14.11 -8.52 0.99
CA MET A 15 13.30 -9.50 1.76
C MET A 15 14.11 -10.30 2.80
N GLY A 16 15.42 -10.10 2.91
CA GLY A 16 16.24 -10.70 3.98
C GLY A 16 15.85 -10.24 5.39
N GLN A 17 15.15 -9.11 5.50
CA GLN A 17 14.44 -8.69 6.72
C GLN A 17 12.95 -8.77 6.43
N LYS A 18 12.25 -9.73 7.05
CA LYS A 18 10.78 -9.87 7.02
C LYS A 18 10.12 -8.64 7.64
N LYS A 19 10.11 -7.51 6.93
CA LYS A 19 9.27 -6.37 7.26
C LYS A 19 7.96 -6.59 6.51
N GLU A 20 6.89 -6.74 7.28
CA GLU A 20 5.54 -6.86 6.76
C GLU A 20 5.19 -5.60 5.96
N ASN A 21 4.58 -5.77 4.80
CA ASN A 21 4.18 -4.68 3.92
C ASN A 21 2.69 -4.75 3.66
N VAL A 22 2.05 -3.58 3.56
CA VAL A 22 0.62 -3.51 3.25
C VAL A 22 0.44 -3.40 1.74
N PHE A 23 -0.19 -4.40 1.15
CA PHE A 23 -0.55 -4.44 -0.26
C PHE A 23 -2.01 -4.05 -0.46
N ILE A 24 -2.27 -3.10 -1.35
CA ILE A 24 -3.61 -2.65 -1.72
C ILE A 24 -3.78 -2.82 -3.22
N ARG A 25 -4.77 -3.61 -3.63
CA ARG A 25 -5.15 -3.82 -5.03
C ARG A 25 -6.14 -2.74 -5.47
N LEU A 26 -5.74 -1.99 -6.47
CA LEU A 26 -6.56 -1.00 -7.15
C LEU A 26 -7.19 -1.63 -8.39
N THR A 27 -8.50 -1.84 -8.32
CA THR A 27 -9.38 -2.21 -9.42
C THR A 27 -9.92 -0.95 -10.12
N ALA A 28 -10.58 -1.12 -11.26
CA ALA A 28 -11.22 -0.01 -11.97
C ALA A 28 -12.27 0.72 -11.12
N GLU A 29 -12.91 0.03 -10.17
CA GLU A 29 -13.97 0.55 -9.32
C GLU A 29 -13.44 1.30 -8.09
N ASN A 30 -12.27 0.94 -7.58
CA ASN A 30 -11.71 1.52 -6.36
C ASN A 30 -10.51 2.46 -6.60
N ASN A 31 -10.09 2.65 -7.86
CA ASN A 31 -9.04 3.58 -8.27
C ASN A 31 -9.58 5.00 -8.50
N THR A 32 -10.31 5.55 -7.52
CA THR A 32 -10.93 6.88 -7.60
C THR A 32 -10.29 7.86 -6.62
N PRO A 33 -10.15 9.15 -6.98
CA PRO A 33 -9.48 10.14 -6.14
C PRO A 33 -10.11 10.29 -4.75
N GLU A 34 -11.42 10.06 -4.60
CA GLU A 34 -12.09 10.05 -3.30
C GLU A 34 -11.56 8.96 -2.36
N LEU A 35 -11.34 7.74 -2.87
CA LEU A 35 -10.83 6.63 -2.06
C LEU A 35 -9.37 6.85 -1.68
N PHE A 36 -8.56 7.42 -2.58
CA PHE A 36 -7.21 7.85 -2.24
C PHE A 36 -7.21 8.89 -1.12
N ASN A 37 -8.09 9.89 -1.17
CA ASN A 37 -8.16 10.90 -0.13
C ASN A 37 -8.56 10.29 1.23
N LYS A 38 -9.52 9.35 1.25
CA LYS A 38 -9.86 8.57 2.45
C LYS A 38 -8.67 7.75 2.94
N MET A 39 -7.96 7.07 2.06
CA MET A 39 -6.76 6.31 2.39
C MET A 39 -5.71 7.21 3.02
N TYR A 40 -5.31 8.31 2.37
CA TYR A 40 -4.31 9.24 2.91
C TYR A 40 -4.68 9.77 4.30
N ARG A 41 -5.96 10.02 4.57
CA ARG A 41 -6.42 10.37 5.92
C ARG A 41 -6.14 9.25 6.92
N VAL A 42 -6.45 8.01 6.60
CA VAL A 42 -6.16 6.85 7.47
C VAL A 42 -4.65 6.68 7.67
N LEU A 43 -3.87 6.73 6.59
CA LEU A 43 -2.40 6.61 6.64
C LEU A 43 -1.78 7.69 7.53
N ASN A 44 -2.29 8.92 7.44
CA ASN A 44 -1.80 10.06 8.22
C ASN A 44 -2.08 9.91 9.73
N HIS A 45 -3.14 9.18 10.13
CA HIS A 45 -3.42 8.88 11.54
C HIS A 45 -2.59 7.71 12.08
N GLN A 46 -2.20 6.79 11.21
CA GLN A 46 -1.58 5.51 11.58
C GLN A 46 -0.14 5.41 11.04
N ARG A 47 0.66 6.46 11.19
CA ARG A 47 2.05 6.49 10.69
C ARG A 47 2.92 5.40 11.34
N GLY A 48 3.90 4.89 10.60
CA GLY A 48 4.79 3.84 11.09
C GLY A 48 5.89 3.45 10.12
N GLU A 49 6.41 2.25 10.31
CA GLU A 49 7.62 1.75 9.65
C GLU A 49 7.33 0.81 8.46
N HIS A 50 6.07 0.41 8.27
CA HIS A 50 5.67 -0.58 7.27
C HIS A 50 5.28 0.14 5.98
N PRO A 51 5.89 -0.20 4.84
CA PRO A 51 5.57 0.45 3.59
C PRO A 51 4.22 -0.02 3.05
N VAL A 52 3.53 0.90 2.38
CA VAL A 52 2.27 0.64 1.68
C VAL A 52 2.55 0.56 0.19
N ILE A 53 2.04 -0.51 -0.42
CA ILE A 53 2.28 -0.88 -1.80
C ILE A 53 0.92 -0.94 -2.50
N LEU A 54 0.75 -0.11 -3.51
CA LEU A 54 -0.46 -0.02 -4.31
C LEU A 54 -0.23 -0.77 -5.62
N TYR A 55 -1.07 -1.75 -5.92
CA TYR A 55 -1.04 -2.48 -7.19
C TYR A 55 -2.22 -2.06 -8.05
N ASN A 56 -1.97 -1.32 -9.12
CA ASN A 56 -2.98 -0.97 -10.11
C ASN A 56 -3.16 -2.10 -11.11
N GLU A 57 -4.32 -2.74 -11.09
CA GLU A 57 -4.63 -3.83 -12.01
C GLU A 57 -4.85 -3.35 -13.44
N ALA A 58 -5.43 -2.17 -13.62
CA ALA A 58 -5.73 -1.63 -14.94
C ALA A 58 -4.45 -1.34 -15.73
N THR A 59 -3.43 -0.77 -15.06
CA THR A 59 -2.13 -0.48 -15.69
C THR A 59 -1.08 -1.57 -15.44
N LYS A 60 -1.38 -2.56 -14.59
CA LYS A 60 -0.44 -3.59 -14.07
C LYS A 60 0.81 -2.98 -13.41
N GLN A 61 0.66 -1.80 -12.82
CA GLN A 61 1.76 -1.09 -12.18
C GLN A 61 1.71 -1.23 -10.67
N THR A 62 2.87 -1.39 -10.05
CA THR A 62 3.01 -1.37 -8.59
C THR A 62 3.66 -0.05 -8.18
N MET A 63 3.08 0.63 -7.21
CA MET A 63 3.58 1.88 -6.66
C MET A 63 3.75 1.74 -5.15
N ARG A 64 4.99 1.87 -4.68
CA ARG A 64 5.28 1.99 -3.25
C ARG A 64 5.13 3.43 -2.81
N LEU A 65 4.41 3.67 -1.72
CA LEU A 65 4.29 5.00 -1.14
C LEU A 65 5.60 5.44 -0.47
N THR A 66 5.81 6.76 -0.45
CA THR A 66 6.95 7.39 0.23
C THR A 66 6.90 7.16 1.74
N ALA A 67 8.05 7.30 2.42
CA ALA A 67 8.19 7.03 3.85
C ALA A 67 7.23 7.84 4.74
N GLU A 68 6.81 9.03 4.30
CA GLU A 68 5.82 9.87 4.99
C GLU A 68 4.43 9.24 5.10
N ASN A 69 4.14 8.26 4.24
CA ASN A 69 2.90 7.51 4.11
C ASN A 69 3.05 6.05 4.55
N TRP A 70 4.18 5.70 5.17
CA TRP A 70 4.33 4.40 5.81
C TRP A 70 3.51 4.35 7.09
N VAL A 71 3.09 3.14 7.43
CA VAL A 71 2.09 2.92 8.46
C VAL A 71 2.49 1.83 9.44
N THR A 72 1.81 1.79 10.57
CA THR A 72 1.91 0.68 11.49
C THR A 72 0.82 -0.33 11.18
N ILE A 73 1.18 -1.59 10.93
CA ILE A 73 0.20 -2.63 10.67
C ILE A 73 -0.58 -2.91 11.95
N SER A 74 -1.86 -2.57 11.93
CA SER A 74 -2.79 -2.75 13.03
C SER A 74 -4.12 -3.27 12.51
N ALA A 75 -4.89 -3.97 13.35
CA ALA A 75 -6.21 -4.46 12.96
C ALA A 75 -7.12 -3.30 12.50
N GLU A 76 -7.11 -2.19 13.22
CA GLU A 76 -7.88 -0.98 12.90
C GLU A 76 -7.51 -0.38 11.53
N LEU A 77 -6.20 -0.31 11.22
CA LEU A 77 -5.73 0.14 9.90
C LEU A 77 -6.26 -0.78 8.80
N LEU A 78 -6.09 -2.10 8.97
CA LEU A 78 -6.53 -3.08 7.98
C LEU A 78 -8.03 -3.03 7.77
N GLU A 79 -8.83 -2.94 8.83
CA GLU A 79 -10.29 -2.80 8.74
C GLU A 79 -10.68 -1.51 8.02
N SER A 80 -10.02 -0.40 8.34
CA SER A 80 -10.25 0.89 7.67
C SER A 80 -9.94 0.82 6.17
N LEU A 81 -8.78 0.26 5.80
CA LEU A 81 -8.39 0.08 4.40
C LEU A 81 -9.33 -0.89 3.67
N LYS A 82 -9.75 -1.97 4.32
CA LYS A 82 -10.73 -2.93 3.77
C LYS A 82 -12.11 -2.30 3.59
N SER A 83 -12.50 -1.37 4.46
CA SER A 83 -13.74 -0.61 4.28
C SER A 83 -13.67 0.39 3.12
N ILE A 84 -12.48 0.87 2.76
CA ILE A 84 -12.27 1.81 1.65
C ILE A 84 -12.14 1.07 0.32
N PHE A 85 -11.24 0.07 0.25
CA PHE A 85 -10.89 -0.61 -1.00
C PHE A 85 -11.60 -1.94 -1.20
N GLY A 86 -12.18 -2.52 -0.14
CA GLY A 86 -12.80 -3.86 -0.13
C GLY A 86 -11.93 -4.91 0.59
N ASN A 87 -12.57 -5.86 1.26
CA ASN A 87 -11.89 -6.88 2.08
C ASN A 87 -10.90 -7.75 1.28
N GLY A 88 -11.20 -8.05 0.02
CA GLY A 88 -10.34 -8.83 -0.86
C GLY A 88 -9.19 -8.04 -1.51
N ASN A 89 -9.16 -6.72 -1.31
CA ASN A 89 -8.21 -5.83 -1.98
C ASN A 89 -7.08 -5.37 -1.06
N VAL A 90 -7.05 -5.80 0.21
CA VAL A 90 -6.00 -5.44 1.17
C VAL A 90 -5.37 -6.72 1.72
N ALA A 91 -4.05 -6.81 1.62
CA ALA A 91 -3.26 -7.95 2.11
C ALA A 91 -2.01 -7.45 2.82
N VAL A 92 -1.52 -8.23 3.78
CA VAL A 92 -0.22 -8.01 4.43
C VAL A 92 0.70 -9.15 4.00
N LYS A 93 1.93 -8.83 3.55
CA LYS A 93 2.94 -9.83 3.14
C LYS A 93 4.34 -9.47 3.60
#